data_AF-A0A9J7G3R7-F1
#
_entry.id   AF-A0A9J7G3R7-F1
#
_cell.length_a   1.000
_cell.length_b   1.000
_cell.length_c   1.000
_cell.angle_alpha   90.00
_cell.angle_beta   90.00
_cell.angle_gamma   90.00
#
_symmetry.space_group_name_H-M   'P 1'
#
loop_
_entity.id
_entity.type
_entity.pdbx_description
1 polymer ?
#
loop_
_entity_poly.entity_id
_entity_poly.type
_entity_poly.pdbx_seq_one_letter_code
_entity_poly.pdbx_strand_id
1 'polypeptide(L)'
;MTHYQTMLLDKDRVHFGPLVTLNPASLLPLPGEPEAHDCLQVLAEAHGARSDLTDQPLPSPDHIWFTDGSSFLHQGERKAGAAVTTENQVVWAQALPPGTSAQRAELIALTQALKLAEGKRLTVYTDSRYAFATAHIHGEIYRRRGLLTSEGKDIKNKEEILALLRALHLPAALSIIHCPGHQKGDSFEARGNRRADLAAREAALTTDTTNLLALEPTNDHPFPSWDYEQRDIQTLEKLGAAKEPNGDWTYEGKTVIPYRVTKYLVTFLHKMTHLSSKKMRELLEREEEFNFLLGKNDILKQTPFQDGLKPSLLNMKQPRSLLRNCLKKSFPVMGCLRYWEQTMGPPSSPSSFTGPPTSTTGGLETPCSSL
;
A
#
# COMPACT_ATOMS: atom_id res chain seq x y z
N MET A 1 0.35 -15.33 45.23
CA MET A 1 1.09 -16.61 45.34
C MET A 1 0.21 -17.71 44.76
N THR A 2 0.65 -18.37 43.69
CA THR A 2 -0.01 -19.59 43.19
C THR A 2 0.43 -20.82 43.98
N HIS A 3 -0.32 -21.92 43.91
CA HIS A 3 -0.05 -23.16 44.66
C HIS A 3 1.41 -23.63 44.52
N TYR A 4 1.95 -23.60 43.30
CA TYR A 4 3.33 -23.99 43.02
C TYR A 4 4.38 -23.03 43.59
N GLN A 5 4.12 -21.72 43.63
CA GLN A 5 5.05 -20.76 44.24
C GLN A 5 5.24 -21.05 45.73
N THR A 6 4.16 -21.35 46.46
CA THR A 6 4.23 -21.66 47.89
C THR A 6 5.00 -22.96 48.17
N MET A 7 4.98 -23.93 47.26
CA MET A 7 5.72 -25.19 47.40
C MET A 7 7.18 -25.10 46.96
N LEU A 8 7.47 -24.40 45.85
CA LEU A 8 8.80 -24.38 45.22
C LEU A 8 9.73 -23.29 45.76
N LEU A 9 9.20 -22.32 46.52
CA LEU A 9 9.96 -21.22 47.11
C LEU A 9 10.12 -21.35 48.64
N ASP A 10 9.75 -22.48 49.23
CA ASP A 10 10.06 -22.85 50.62
C ASP A 10 11.56 -23.11 50.76
N LYS A 11 12.32 -22.07 51.07
CA LYS A 11 13.79 -22.13 51.17
C LYS A 11 14.30 -22.99 52.33
N ASP A 12 13.45 -23.33 53.30
CA ASP A 12 13.83 -24.15 54.45
C ASP A 12 13.73 -25.65 54.12
N ARG A 13 13.11 -26.02 52.99
CA ARG A 13 12.86 -27.41 52.57
C ARG A 13 13.25 -27.73 51.13
N VAL A 14 13.28 -26.73 50.26
CA VAL A 14 13.54 -26.88 48.82
C VAL A 14 14.81 -26.11 48.45
N HIS A 15 15.74 -26.83 47.83
CA HIS A 15 17.01 -26.29 47.36
C HIS A 15 17.19 -26.68 45.89
N PHE A 16 17.62 -25.72 45.07
CA PHE A 16 17.92 -25.97 43.66
C PHE A 16 19.42 -26.22 43.51
N GLY A 17 19.77 -27.36 42.92
CA GLY A 17 21.15 -27.67 42.53
C GLY A 17 21.55 -27.02 41.20
N PRO A 18 22.83 -27.13 40.79
CA PRO A 18 23.23 -26.81 39.43
C PRO A 18 22.49 -27.72 38.42
N LEU A 19 22.17 -27.18 37.24
CA LEU A 19 21.60 -27.96 36.15
C LEU A 19 22.60 -29.05 35.72
N VAL A 20 22.11 -30.25 35.41
CA VAL A 20 22.95 -31.35 34.94
C VAL A 20 22.21 -32.17 33.88
N THR A 21 22.93 -32.57 32.83
CA THR A 21 22.40 -33.40 31.76
C THR A 21 22.15 -34.82 32.28
N LEU A 22 20.92 -35.29 32.17
CA LEU A 22 20.54 -36.64 32.60
C LEU A 22 20.68 -37.65 31.46
N ASN A 23 21.07 -38.87 31.80
CA ASN A 23 21.00 -40.02 30.89
C ASN A 23 19.51 -40.32 30.59
N PRO A 24 19.06 -40.37 29.32
CA PRO A 24 17.64 -40.56 28.99
C PRO A 24 17.03 -41.91 29.44
N ALA A 25 17.86 -42.93 29.71
CA ALA A 25 17.41 -44.27 30.09
C ALA A 25 17.45 -44.51 31.61
N SER A 26 18.40 -43.93 32.33
CA SER A 26 18.53 -44.09 33.80
C SER A 26 18.10 -42.87 34.62
N LEU A 27 17.89 -41.71 33.98
CA LEU A 27 17.62 -40.41 34.60
C LEU A 27 18.67 -39.97 35.64
N LEU A 28 19.87 -40.54 35.58
CA LEU A 28 21.00 -40.17 36.43
C LEU A 28 21.86 -39.07 35.77
N PRO A 29 22.52 -38.20 36.56
CA PRO A 29 23.49 -37.23 36.06
C PRO A 29 24.60 -37.87 35.23
N LEU A 30 24.90 -37.29 34.07
CA LEU A 30 26.08 -37.64 33.28
C LEU A 30 27.33 -36.92 33.83
N PRO A 31 28.50 -37.58 33.90
CA PRO A 31 29.74 -36.94 34.30
C PRO A 31 30.28 -36.04 33.18
N GLY A 32 30.37 -34.74 33.47
CA GLY A 32 30.92 -33.69 32.63
C GLY A 32 30.82 -32.35 33.36
N GLU A 33 31.44 -31.29 32.84
CA GLU A 33 31.11 -29.95 33.32
C GLU A 33 29.66 -29.60 32.89
N PRO A 34 28.87 -28.95 33.76
CA PRO A 34 27.52 -28.56 33.41
C PRO A 34 27.58 -27.51 32.29
N GLU A 35 26.83 -27.71 31.21
CA GLU A 35 26.76 -26.72 30.13
C GLU A 35 26.30 -25.37 30.70
N ALA A 36 27.05 -24.32 30.37
CA ALA A 36 26.88 -22.97 30.89
C ALA A 36 25.63 -22.29 30.29
N HIS A 37 24.47 -22.77 30.69
CA HIS A 37 23.18 -22.18 30.42
C HIS A 37 22.98 -20.91 31.28
N ASP A 38 22.58 -19.81 30.63
CA ASP A 38 22.18 -18.61 31.35
C ASP A 38 20.70 -18.73 31.75
N CYS A 39 20.41 -18.79 33.05
CA CYS A 39 19.04 -18.78 33.55
C CYS A 39 18.28 -17.50 33.16
N LEU A 40 18.97 -16.37 32.96
CA LEU A 40 18.36 -15.14 32.43
C LEU A 40 18.06 -15.25 30.93
N GLN A 41 18.81 -16.06 30.19
CA GLN A 41 18.49 -16.40 28.81
C GLN A 41 17.24 -17.29 28.78
N VAL A 42 17.15 -18.35 29.59
CA VAL A 42 15.93 -19.20 29.65
C VAL A 42 14.71 -18.40 30.12
N LEU A 43 14.87 -17.49 31.07
CA LEU A 43 13.80 -16.57 31.50
C LEU A 43 13.45 -15.55 30.42
N ALA A 44 14.40 -15.03 29.63
CA ALA A 44 14.13 -14.16 28.48
C ALA A 44 13.74 -14.92 27.19
N GLU A 45 13.75 -16.25 27.22
CA GLU A 45 13.09 -17.14 26.26
C GLU A 45 11.63 -17.41 26.66
N ALA A 46 11.30 -17.30 27.95
CA ALA A 46 9.93 -17.36 28.48
C ALA A 46 9.23 -15.98 28.53
N HIS A 47 9.98 -14.89 28.73
CA HIS A 47 9.50 -13.52 28.68
C HIS A 47 9.76 -12.94 27.29
N GLY A 48 8.67 -12.72 26.53
CA GLY A 48 8.71 -12.30 25.14
C GLY A 48 9.38 -10.95 24.86
N ALA A 49 9.41 -10.57 23.58
CA ALA A 49 10.18 -9.43 23.05
C ALA A 49 9.95 -8.08 23.75
N ARG A 50 8.80 -7.91 24.40
CA ARG A 50 8.31 -6.74 25.13
C ARG A 50 7.48 -7.26 26.32
N SER A 51 7.69 -6.72 27.53
CA SER A 51 7.14 -7.28 28.77
C SER A 51 5.65 -6.99 29.02
N ASP A 52 5.09 -5.97 28.38
CA ASP A 52 3.67 -5.57 28.44
C ASP A 52 2.86 -5.99 27.18
N LEU A 53 3.44 -6.81 26.29
CA LEU A 53 2.76 -7.31 25.09
C LEU A 53 1.70 -8.37 25.45
N THR A 54 0.46 -8.18 24.99
CA THR A 54 -0.65 -9.12 25.22
C THR A 54 -1.26 -9.68 23.93
N ASP A 55 -1.76 -10.92 23.98
CA ASP A 55 -2.60 -11.52 22.92
C ASP A 55 -4.11 -11.24 23.11
N GLN A 56 -4.48 -10.55 24.21
CA GLN A 56 -5.84 -10.10 24.52
C GLN A 56 -6.02 -8.61 24.20
N PRO A 57 -7.19 -8.17 23.69
CA PRO A 57 -7.47 -6.77 23.38
C PRO A 57 -7.21 -5.83 24.56
N LEU A 58 -6.63 -4.65 24.27
CA LEU A 58 -6.50 -3.61 25.28
C LEU A 58 -7.90 -3.09 25.67
N PRO A 59 -8.16 -2.78 26.96
CA PRO A 59 -9.47 -2.27 27.39
C PRO A 59 -9.73 -0.81 26.97
N SER A 60 -8.71 -0.12 26.46
CA SER A 60 -8.77 1.27 26.01
C SER A 60 -7.69 1.57 24.97
N PRO A 61 -7.79 1.03 23.74
CA PRO A 61 -6.86 1.34 22.66
C PRO A 61 -7.18 2.70 22.03
N ASP A 62 -6.14 3.43 21.62
CA ASP A 62 -6.31 4.58 20.72
C ASP A 62 -6.69 4.10 19.31
N HIS A 63 -6.12 2.96 18.90
CA HIS A 63 -6.22 2.39 17.56
C HIS A 63 -6.46 0.88 17.61
N ILE A 64 -7.43 0.41 16.80
CA ILE A 64 -7.65 -1.01 16.54
C ILE A 64 -7.45 -1.25 15.03
N TRP A 65 -6.39 -1.96 14.67
CA TRP A 65 -5.97 -2.15 13.27
C TRP A 65 -5.86 -3.64 12.89
N PHE A 66 -5.86 -3.90 11.58
CA PHE A 66 -5.74 -5.20 10.95
C PHE A 66 -4.62 -5.16 9.91
N THR A 67 -3.78 -6.19 9.88
CA THR A 67 -2.61 -6.28 8.98
C THR A 67 -2.60 -7.59 8.18
N ASP A 68 -2.23 -7.50 6.90
CA ASP A 68 -2.11 -8.61 5.96
C ASP A 68 -0.91 -8.39 5.02
N GLY A 69 -0.29 -9.49 4.59
CA GLY A 69 0.86 -9.57 3.68
C GLY A 69 0.64 -10.49 2.47
N SER A 70 -0.36 -10.19 1.65
CA SER A 70 -0.65 -10.91 0.40
C SER A 70 0.57 -11.11 -0.53
N SER A 71 0.76 -12.34 -1.04
CA SER A 71 1.83 -12.72 -1.99
C SER A 71 1.38 -13.87 -2.89
N PHE A 72 1.39 -13.67 -4.22
CA PHE A 72 0.86 -14.63 -5.19
C PHE A 72 1.54 -14.52 -6.57
N LEU A 73 1.32 -15.52 -7.42
CA LEU A 73 1.76 -15.48 -8.82
C LEU A 73 0.71 -14.77 -9.69
N HIS A 74 1.14 -13.77 -10.47
CA HIS A 74 0.32 -13.05 -11.43
C HIS A 74 1.08 -12.88 -12.75
N GLN A 75 0.48 -13.33 -13.86
CA GLN A 75 1.08 -13.29 -15.22
C GLN A 75 2.49 -13.92 -15.36
N GLY A 76 2.88 -14.79 -14.41
CA GLY A 76 4.18 -15.47 -14.34
C GLY A 76 5.18 -14.84 -13.36
N GLU A 77 4.92 -13.64 -12.87
CA GLU A 77 5.72 -12.96 -11.84
C GLU A 77 5.14 -13.18 -10.43
N ARG A 78 5.97 -13.12 -9.38
CA ARG A 78 5.49 -13.17 -8.00
C ARG A 78 5.30 -11.76 -7.45
N LYS A 79 4.05 -11.35 -7.33
CA LYS A 79 3.65 -10.06 -6.77
C LYS A 79 3.34 -10.19 -5.28
N ALA A 80 3.59 -9.12 -4.54
CA ALA A 80 3.32 -9.06 -3.11
C ALA A 80 2.94 -7.64 -2.70
N GLY A 81 2.19 -7.51 -1.62
CA GLY A 81 1.73 -6.26 -1.05
C GLY A 81 1.54 -6.42 0.44
N ALA A 82 1.46 -5.30 1.15
CA ALA A 82 1.15 -5.26 2.57
C ALA A 82 0.16 -4.14 2.85
N ALA A 83 -0.70 -4.31 3.85
CA ALA A 83 -1.65 -3.29 4.29
C ALA A 83 -1.80 -3.22 5.80
N VAL A 84 -2.18 -2.02 6.27
CA VAL A 84 -2.66 -1.72 7.62
C VAL A 84 -4.03 -1.06 7.45
N THR A 85 -5.06 -1.62 8.06
CA THR A 85 -6.44 -1.16 7.89
C THR A 85 -7.16 -1.06 9.24
N THR A 86 -8.26 -0.33 9.26
CA THR A 86 -9.33 -0.53 10.25
C THR A 86 -10.43 -1.39 9.62
N GLU A 87 -11.49 -1.70 10.36
CA GLU A 87 -12.72 -2.28 9.82
C GLU A 87 -13.22 -1.58 8.54
N ASN A 88 -13.10 -0.24 8.45
CA ASN A 88 -13.82 0.59 7.46
C ASN A 88 -12.93 1.42 6.51
N GLN A 89 -11.69 1.73 6.89
CA GLN A 89 -10.73 2.51 6.07
C GLN A 89 -9.35 1.85 6.02
N VAL A 90 -8.66 2.01 4.89
CA VAL A 90 -7.23 1.66 4.74
C VAL A 90 -6.42 2.78 5.40
N VAL A 91 -5.52 2.42 6.33
CA VAL A 91 -4.62 3.36 7.01
C VAL A 91 -3.33 3.52 6.22
N TRP A 92 -2.83 2.42 5.67
CA TRP A 92 -1.66 2.35 4.79
C TRP A 92 -1.74 1.09 3.92
N ALA A 93 -1.26 1.15 2.69
CA ALA A 93 -1.00 -0.04 1.88
C ALA A 93 0.14 0.23 0.88
N GLN A 94 0.97 -0.77 0.58
CA GLN A 94 2.08 -0.62 -0.35
C GLN A 94 2.38 -1.90 -1.13
N ALA A 95 2.68 -1.75 -2.42
CA ALA A 95 3.25 -2.81 -3.24
C ALA A 95 4.67 -3.15 -2.76
N LEU A 96 4.99 -4.44 -2.65
CA LEU A 96 6.31 -4.91 -2.21
C LEU A 96 7.14 -5.41 -3.40
N PRO A 97 8.48 -5.48 -3.27
CA PRO A 97 9.36 -5.92 -4.36
C PRO A 97 8.97 -7.32 -4.90
N PRO A 98 9.00 -7.54 -6.23
CA PRO A 98 8.73 -8.85 -6.81
C PRO A 98 9.58 -9.97 -6.20
N GLY A 99 9.00 -11.16 -6.04
CA GLY A 99 9.63 -12.29 -5.37
C GLY A 99 9.50 -12.30 -3.84
N THR A 100 9.03 -11.22 -3.22
CA THR A 100 8.69 -11.19 -1.80
C THR A 100 7.68 -12.29 -1.43
N SER A 101 7.94 -12.99 -0.33
CA SER A 101 7.07 -14.06 0.20
C SER A 101 5.97 -13.51 1.10
N ALA A 102 4.86 -14.24 1.25
CA ALA A 102 3.78 -13.88 2.18
C ALA A 102 4.34 -13.64 3.59
N GLN A 103 5.09 -14.60 4.14
CA GLN A 103 5.77 -14.48 5.44
C GLN A 103 6.59 -13.18 5.61
N ARG A 104 7.26 -12.69 4.56
CA ARG A 104 8.00 -11.42 4.60
C ARG A 104 7.07 -10.21 4.53
N ALA A 105 6.05 -10.27 3.69
CA ALA A 105 5.02 -9.23 3.58
C ALA A 105 4.22 -9.04 4.89
N GLU A 106 3.89 -10.14 5.58
CA GLU A 106 3.23 -10.14 6.90
C GLU A 106 4.06 -9.41 7.97
N LEU A 107 5.37 -9.73 8.04
CA LEU A 107 6.29 -9.02 8.94
C LEU A 107 6.37 -7.53 8.60
N ILE A 108 6.34 -7.16 7.31
CA ILE A 108 6.36 -5.77 6.87
C ILE A 108 5.04 -5.05 7.25
N ALA A 109 3.89 -5.67 7.04
CA ALA A 109 2.58 -5.12 7.40
C ALA A 109 2.48 -4.84 8.91
N LEU A 110 2.82 -5.83 9.74
CA LEU A 110 2.84 -5.69 11.20
C LEU A 110 3.87 -4.65 11.67
N THR A 111 5.09 -4.69 11.13
CA THR A 111 6.13 -3.68 11.43
C THR A 111 5.68 -2.26 11.11
N GLN A 112 4.92 -2.08 10.02
CA GLN A 112 4.42 -0.77 9.62
C GLN A 112 3.27 -0.29 10.51
N ALA A 113 2.35 -1.17 10.92
CA ALA A 113 1.33 -0.83 11.92
C ALA A 113 1.95 -0.35 13.24
N LEU A 114 3.00 -1.03 13.72
CA LEU A 114 3.68 -0.65 14.95
C LEU A 114 4.37 0.73 14.88
N LYS A 115 4.94 1.08 13.72
CA LYS A 115 5.51 2.42 13.46
C LYS A 115 4.43 3.51 13.40
N LEU A 116 3.31 3.24 12.73
CA LEU A 116 2.22 4.20 12.60
C LEU A 116 1.50 4.49 13.93
N ALA A 117 1.67 3.61 14.92
CA ALA A 117 1.16 3.78 16.28
C ALA A 117 2.22 4.22 17.31
N GLU A 118 3.33 4.83 16.87
CA GLU A 118 4.35 5.36 17.79
C GLU A 118 3.74 6.30 18.85
N GLY A 119 4.01 6.04 20.13
CA GLY A 119 3.42 6.77 21.26
C GLY A 119 1.91 6.53 21.49
N LYS A 120 1.27 5.57 20.80
CA LYS A 120 -0.16 5.23 20.92
C LYS A 120 -0.42 3.86 21.52
N ARG A 121 -1.66 3.64 21.99
CA ARG A 121 -2.16 2.38 22.55
C ARG A 121 -2.79 1.56 21.42
N LEU A 122 -2.05 0.61 20.87
CA LEU A 122 -2.45 -0.18 19.71
C LEU A 122 -2.97 -1.56 20.10
N THR A 123 -4.11 -1.96 19.56
CA THR A 123 -4.47 -3.38 19.40
C THR A 123 -4.41 -3.70 17.90
N VAL A 124 -3.57 -4.64 17.50
CA VAL A 124 -3.42 -5.02 16.08
C VAL A 124 -3.70 -6.50 15.86
N TYR A 125 -4.53 -6.78 14.86
CA TYR A 125 -4.95 -8.11 14.45
C TYR A 125 -4.17 -8.56 13.20
N THR A 126 -3.76 -9.83 13.19
CA THR A 126 -3.04 -10.48 12.09
C THR A 126 -3.51 -11.93 11.97
N ASP A 127 -3.75 -12.47 10.77
CA ASP A 127 -4.00 -13.91 10.61
C ASP A 127 -2.73 -14.74 10.38
N SER A 128 -1.62 -14.08 10.09
CA SER A 128 -0.30 -14.68 10.07
C SER A 128 0.17 -15.16 11.45
N ARG A 129 -0.03 -16.46 11.71
CA ARG A 129 0.62 -17.19 12.83
C ARG A 129 2.12 -16.99 12.88
N TYR A 130 2.77 -16.79 11.73
CA TYR A 130 4.20 -16.55 11.66
C TYR A 130 4.56 -15.18 12.26
N ALA A 131 3.88 -14.10 11.85
CA ALA A 131 4.12 -12.76 12.40
C ALA A 131 3.78 -12.70 13.91
N PHE A 132 2.66 -13.30 14.33
CA PHE A 132 2.28 -13.43 15.74
C PHE A 132 3.37 -14.15 16.56
N ALA A 133 3.88 -15.30 16.09
CA ALA A 133 4.90 -16.07 16.80
C ALA A 133 6.26 -15.36 16.83
N THR A 134 6.66 -14.69 15.73
CA THR A 134 7.88 -13.87 15.69
C THR A 134 7.83 -12.72 16.70
N ALA A 135 6.68 -12.08 16.88
CA ALA A 135 6.51 -11.00 17.85
C ALA A 135 6.56 -11.49 19.31
N HIS A 136 5.84 -12.56 19.64
CA HIS A 136 5.71 -13.02 21.03
C HIS A 136 6.89 -13.89 21.52
N ILE A 137 7.28 -14.92 20.76
CA ILE A 137 7.99 -16.09 21.32
C ILE A 137 9.52 -15.97 21.21
N HIS A 138 10.04 -15.15 20.27
CA HIS A 138 11.43 -15.30 19.82
C HIS A 138 12.27 -14.02 19.80
N GLY A 139 11.74 -12.89 20.31
CA GLY A 139 12.42 -11.60 20.18
C GLY A 139 13.83 -11.56 20.76
N GLU A 140 14.01 -12.02 22.01
CA GLU A 140 15.33 -12.00 22.63
C GLU A 140 16.29 -13.02 22.02
N ILE A 141 15.77 -14.18 21.61
CA ILE A 141 16.52 -15.23 20.89
C ILE A 141 17.14 -14.66 19.63
N TYR A 142 16.33 -14.00 18.79
CA TYR A 142 16.79 -13.38 17.55
C TYR A 142 17.76 -12.23 17.82
N ARG A 143 17.50 -11.41 18.86
CA ARG A 143 18.39 -10.30 19.26
C ARG A 143 19.78 -10.78 19.68
N ARG A 144 19.87 -11.87 20.46
CA ARG A 144 21.13 -12.35 21.07
C ARG A 144 21.87 -13.40 20.24
N ARG A 145 21.19 -14.35 19.58
CA ARG A 145 21.83 -15.45 18.81
C ARG A 145 22.26 -15.03 17.39
N GLY A 146 22.48 -13.74 17.13
CA GLY A 146 22.93 -13.21 15.83
C GLY A 146 21.98 -13.46 14.64
N LEU A 147 20.73 -13.87 14.90
CA LEU A 147 19.81 -14.47 13.94
C LEU A 147 20.40 -15.65 13.13
N LEU A 148 21.18 -16.50 13.80
CA LEU A 148 21.59 -17.80 13.27
C LEU A 148 20.65 -18.92 13.76
N THR A 149 20.44 -19.94 12.93
CA THR A 149 19.80 -21.20 13.32
C THR A 149 20.75 -22.04 14.17
N SER A 150 20.24 -23.12 14.78
CA SER A 150 21.08 -24.17 15.40
C SER A 150 22.02 -24.88 14.41
N GLU A 151 21.82 -24.72 13.10
CA GLU A 151 22.74 -25.18 12.05
C GLU A 151 23.79 -24.12 11.65
N GLY A 152 23.85 -22.98 12.35
CA GLY A 152 24.77 -21.88 12.05
C GLY A 152 24.47 -21.07 10.77
N LYS A 153 23.27 -21.23 10.19
CA LYS A 153 22.83 -20.52 8.96
C LYS A 153 21.99 -19.30 9.33
N ASP A 154 22.02 -18.25 8.52
CA ASP A 154 21.12 -17.10 8.68
C ASP A 154 19.64 -17.50 8.65
N ILE A 155 18.87 -16.94 9.59
CA ILE A 155 17.42 -17.06 9.62
C ILE A 155 16.79 -16.27 8.46
N LYS A 156 15.82 -16.88 7.76
CA LYS A 156 15.09 -16.22 6.66
C LYS A 156 14.33 -14.99 7.18
N ASN A 157 14.32 -13.92 6.39
CA ASN A 157 13.71 -12.61 6.75
C ASN A 157 14.41 -11.91 7.94
N LYS A 158 15.73 -12.13 8.12
CA LYS A 158 16.56 -11.56 9.19
C LYS A 158 16.38 -10.05 9.41
N GLU A 159 16.27 -9.29 8.32
CA GLU A 159 16.11 -7.83 8.36
C GLU A 159 14.71 -7.42 8.84
N GLU A 160 13.66 -8.09 8.36
CA GLU A 160 12.28 -7.82 8.76
C GLU A 160 12.01 -8.23 10.20
N ILE A 161 12.59 -9.34 10.66
CA ILE A 161 12.55 -9.76 12.06
C ILE A 161 13.21 -8.69 12.94
N LEU A 162 14.41 -8.21 12.59
CA LEU A 162 15.06 -7.12 13.34
C LEU A 162 14.28 -5.81 13.31
N ALA A 163 13.63 -5.49 12.19
CA ALA A 163 12.78 -4.30 12.07
C ALA A 163 11.53 -4.40 12.95
N LEU A 164 10.86 -5.56 12.95
CA LEU A 164 9.70 -5.86 13.79
C LEU A 164 10.05 -5.71 15.28
N LEU A 165 11.13 -6.34 15.74
CA LEU A 165 11.50 -6.35 17.15
C LEU A 165 11.87 -4.96 17.70
N ARG A 166 12.42 -4.08 16.85
CA ARG A 166 12.58 -2.66 17.18
C ARG A 166 11.23 -1.96 17.23
N ALA A 167 10.38 -2.16 16.22
CA ALA A 167 9.07 -1.52 16.11
C ALA A 167 8.10 -1.90 17.26
N LEU A 168 8.22 -3.11 17.83
CA LEU A 168 7.43 -3.52 19.01
C LEU A 168 7.50 -2.54 20.19
N HIS A 169 8.57 -1.75 20.29
CA HIS A 169 8.81 -0.80 21.38
C HIS A 169 8.27 0.62 21.10
N LEU A 170 7.73 0.90 19.90
CA LEU A 170 7.25 2.23 19.51
C LEU A 170 5.86 2.58 20.09
N PRO A 171 4.87 1.67 20.14
CA PRO A 171 3.57 1.99 20.75
C PRO A 171 3.66 2.17 22.27
N ALA A 172 2.92 3.12 22.84
CA ALA A 172 2.86 3.35 24.29
C ALA A 172 2.24 2.15 25.06
N ALA A 173 1.33 1.42 24.43
CA ALA A 173 0.88 0.09 24.87
C ALA A 173 0.54 -0.76 23.63
N LEU A 174 0.70 -2.08 23.71
CA LEU A 174 0.59 -2.95 22.54
C LEU A 174 -0.08 -4.29 22.86
N SER A 175 -1.13 -4.61 22.11
CA SER A 175 -1.59 -5.98 21.92
C SER A 175 -1.45 -6.40 20.45
N ILE A 176 -0.99 -7.64 20.22
CA ILE A 176 -0.95 -8.28 18.90
C ILE A 176 -1.79 -9.55 18.98
N ILE A 177 -2.85 -9.64 18.19
CA ILE A 177 -3.85 -10.71 18.29
C ILE A 177 -3.84 -11.55 17.01
N HIS A 178 -3.77 -12.88 17.15
CA HIS A 178 -3.98 -13.78 16.02
C HIS A 178 -5.49 -14.02 15.81
N CYS A 179 -6.02 -13.55 14.67
CA CYS A 179 -7.35 -13.93 14.18
C CYS A 179 -7.25 -15.07 13.16
N PRO A 180 -8.21 -16.02 13.10
CA PRO A 180 -8.26 -16.98 11.98
C PRO A 180 -8.50 -16.26 10.63
N GLY A 181 -7.66 -16.55 9.64
CA GLY A 181 -7.82 -16.00 8.29
C GLY A 181 -9.03 -16.57 7.53
N HIS A 182 -9.43 -15.90 6.45
CA HIS A 182 -10.57 -16.29 5.59
C HIS A 182 -11.93 -16.47 6.29
N GLN A 183 -12.18 -15.74 7.39
CA GLN A 183 -13.46 -15.78 8.09
C GLN A 183 -14.65 -15.36 7.21
N LYS A 184 -15.69 -16.21 7.19
CA LYS A 184 -16.96 -15.97 6.48
C LYS A 184 -18.03 -15.26 7.32
N GLY A 185 -17.80 -15.07 8.62
CA GLY A 185 -18.74 -14.40 9.52
C GLY A 185 -18.74 -12.89 9.36
N ASP A 186 -19.69 -12.21 10.01
CA ASP A 186 -19.77 -10.74 10.05
C ASP A 186 -19.45 -10.18 11.44
N SER A 187 -18.41 -10.73 12.08
CA SER A 187 -17.77 -10.11 13.24
C SER A 187 -16.94 -8.90 12.80
N PHE A 188 -16.69 -7.98 13.74
CA PHE A 188 -15.74 -6.86 13.59
C PHE A 188 -14.38 -7.36 13.07
N GLU A 189 -13.87 -8.45 13.67
CA GLU A 189 -12.60 -9.08 13.29
C GLU A 189 -12.62 -9.60 11.84
N ALA A 190 -13.70 -10.27 11.43
CA ALA A 190 -13.83 -10.82 10.09
C ALA A 190 -13.95 -9.72 9.02
N ARG A 191 -14.62 -8.60 9.33
CA ARG A 191 -14.66 -7.42 8.44
C ARG A 191 -13.29 -6.78 8.29
N GLY A 192 -12.58 -6.57 9.40
CA GLY A 192 -11.23 -6.01 9.41
C GLY A 192 -10.22 -6.87 8.64
N ASN A 193 -10.16 -8.16 8.91
CA ASN A 193 -9.23 -9.08 8.23
C ASN A 193 -9.51 -9.18 6.72
N ARG A 194 -10.80 -9.19 6.31
CA ARG A 194 -11.15 -9.13 4.87
C ARG A 194 -10.73 -7.82 4.22
N ARG A 195 -10.82 -6.68 4.93
CA ARG A 195 -10.33 -5.40 4.41
C ARG A 195 -8.80 -5.38 4.30
N ALA A 196 -8.09 -6.04 5.21
CA ALA A 196 -6.64 -6.17 5.15
C ALA A 196 -6.18 -6.99 3.93
N ASP A 197 -6.68 -8.22 3.72
CA ASP A 197 -6.38 -9.04 2.52
C ASP A 197 -6.70 -8.27 1.23
N LEU A 198 -7.90 -7.70 1.12
CA LEU A 198 -8.27 -6.92 -0.07
C LEU A 198 -7.31 -5.76 -0.33
N ALA A 199 -6.97 -4.96 0.69
CA ALA A 199 -6.06 -3.82 0.54
C ALA A 199 -4.62 -4.25 0.21
N ALA A 200 -4.11 -5.31 0.84
CA ALA A 200 -2.77 -5.84 0.57
C ALA A 200 -2.68 -6.50 -0.81
N ARG A 201 -3.75 -7.19 -1.24
CA ARG A 201 -3.89 -7.81 -2.56
C ARG A 201 -4.04 -6.78 -3.68
N GLU A 202 -4.83 -5.73 -3.46
CA GLU A 202 -4.91 -4.58 -4.36
C GLU A 202 -3.55 -3.89 -4.46
N ALA A 203 -2.90 -3.61 -3.33
CA ALA A 203 -1.55 -3.05 -3.30
C ALA A 203 -0.54 -3.93 -4.05
N ALA A 204 -0.60 -5.27 -3.92
CA ALA A 204 0.22 -6.20 -4.69
C ALA A 204 0.03 -6.07 -6.22
N LEU A 205 -1.17 -5.70 -6.66
CA LEU A 205 -1.46 -5.41 -8.08
C LEU A 205 -1.12 -3.96 -8.49
N THR A 206 -1.05 -3.02 -7.54
CA THR A 206 -0.72 -1.61 -7.87
C THR A 206 0.66 -1.43 -8.51
N THR A 207 1.58 -2.41 -8.48
CA THR A 207 2.81 -2.33 -9.31
C THR A 207 2.55 -2.21 -10.81
N ASP A 208 1.38 -2.64 -11.32
CA ASP A 208 0.98 -2.39 -12.72
C ASP A 208 0.50 -0.95 -12.97
N THR A 209 0.23 -0.17 -11.91
CA THR A 209 -0.14 1.26 -11.98
C THR A 209 0.94 2.20 -11.45
N THR A 210 1.75 1.80 -10.47
CA THR A 210 2.83 2.63 -9.90
C THR A 210 4.08 2.65 -10.76
N ASN A 211 4.40 1.58 -11.51
CA ASN A 211 5.37 1.67 -12.62
C ASN A 211 4.88 2.52 -13.81
N LEU A 212 3.65 3.06 -13.72
CA LEU A 212 3.02 4.03 -14.63
C LEU A 212 2.80 5.41 -13.98
N LEU A 213 3.14 5.55 -12.68
CA LEU A 213 3.02 6.79 -11.90
C LEU A 213 4.36 7.30 -11.35
N ALA A 214 5.33 6.42 -11.06
CA ALA A 214 6.68 6.74 -10.58
C ALA A 214 7.63 7.27 -11.68
N LEU A 215 7.07 7.99 -12.66
CA LEU A 215 7.77 9.05 -13.36
C LEU A 215 7.09 10.35 -12.95
N GLU A 216 7.51 10.89 -11.81
CA GLU A 216 7.50 12.33 -11.64
C GLU A 216 8.39 12.92 -12.75
N PRO A 217 7.98 13.99 -13.44
CA PRO A 217 8.88 14.68 -14.34
C PRO A 217 10.01 15.27 -13.49
N THR A 218 11.27 14.90 -13.77
CA THR A 218 12.39 15.67 -13.22
C THR A 218 12.26 17.10 -13.74
N ASN A 219 12.40 18.09 -12.85
CA ASN A 219 11.98 19.48 -13.09
C ASN A 219 12.74 20.20 -14.24
N ASP A 220 13.67 19.52 -14.91
CA ASP A 220 14.47 20.02 -16.03
C ASP A 220 13.66 20.19 -17.34
N HIS A 221 12.50 19.55 -17.46
CA HIS A 221 11.67 19.54 -18.68
C HIS A 221 10.19 19.83 -18.36
N PRO A 222 9.76 21.10 -18.36
CA PRO A 222 8.33 21.43 -18.28
C PRO A 222 7.56 20.83 -19.48
N PHE A 223 6.33 20.38 -19.23
CA PHE A 223 5.44 19.92 -20.30
C PHE A 223 5.21 21.05 -21.32
N PRO A 224 5.21 20.74 -22.63
CA PRO A 224 4.90 21.75 -23.64
C PRO A 224 3.45 22.22 -23.47
N SER A 225 3.24 23.54 -23.55
CA SER A 225 1.90 24.12 -23.57
C SER A 225 1.08 23.60 -24.75
N TRP A 226 -0.25 23.57 -24.58
CA TRP A 226 -1.22 23.11 -25.57
C TRP A 226 -1.54 24.16 -26.65
N ASP A 227 -0.68 25.18 -26.80
CA ASP A 227 -0.84 26.24 -27.78
C ASP A 227 -0.51 25.75 -29.19
N TYR A 228 -1.46 25.92 -30.12
CA TYR A 228 -1.25 25.72 -31.55
C TYR A 228 -0.35 26.85 -32.09
N GLU A 229 0.83 26.53 -32.61
CA GLU A 229 1.67 27.53 -33.28
C GLU A 229 1.00 28.06 -34.56
N GLN A 230 1.40 29.23 -35.05
CA GLN A 230 0.92 29.75 -36.35
C GLN A 230 1.14 28.77 -37.51
N ARG A 231 2.18 27.91 -37.41
CA ARG A 231 2.47 26.83 -38.37
C ARG A 231 1.48 25.67 -38.26
N ASP A 232 1.00 25.38 -37.05
CA ASP A 232 0.01 24.35 -36.79
C ASP A 232 -1.34 24.82 -37.37
N ILE A 233 -1.72 26.06 -37.07
CA ILE A 233 -2.93 26.73 -37.62
C ILE A 233 -2.89 26.72 -39.16
N GLN A 234 -1.81 27.19 -39.79
CA GLN A 234 -1.66 27.18 -41.26
C GLN A 234 -1.69 25.77 -41.88
N THR A 235 -1.39 24.72 -41.09
CA THR A 235 -1.49 23.33 -41.55
C THR A 235 -2.93 22.83 -41.41
N LEU A 236 -3.61 23.19 -40.33
CA LEU A 236 -4.99 22.82 -40.04
C LEU A 236 -6.00 23.50 -40.97
N GLU A 237 -5.80 24.78 -41.29
CA GLU A 237 -6.54 25.51 -42.32
C GLU A 237 -6.44 24.82 -43.69
N LYS A 238 -5.24 24.34 -44.07
CA LYS A 238 -5.00 23.61 -45.33
C LYS A 238 -5.56 22.20 -45.34
N LEU A 239 -5.72 21.57 -44.17
CA LEU A 239 -6.39 20.28 -44.01
C LEU A 239 -7.92 20.41 -43.99
N GLY A 240 -8.47 21.62 -43.84
CA GLY A 240 -9.90 21.83 -43.65
C GLY A 240 -10.41 21.40 -42.27
N ALA A 241 -9.55 21.47 -41.24
CA ALA A 241 -9.95 21.24 -39.86
C ALA A 241 -10.91 22.33 -39.38
N ALA A 242 -11.86 21.97 -38.53
CA ALA A 242 -12.74 22.90 -37.84
C ALA A 242 -12.06 23.47 -36.59
N LYS A 243 -12.48 24.67 -36.17
CA LYS A 243 -12.06 25.27 -34.91
C LYS A 243 -13.26 25.37 -33.97
N GLU A 244 -13.10 24.82 -32.77
CA GLU A 244 -14.15 24.74 -31.76
C GLU A 244 -14.26 26.05 -30.95
N PRO A 245 -15.43 26.35 -30.35
CA PRO A 245 -15.64 27.57 -29.55
C PRO A 245 -14.74 27.68 -28.31
N ASN A 246 -14.16 26.58 -27.84
CA ASN A 246 -13.22 26.56 -26.72
C ASN A 246 -11.78 26.95 -27.12
N GLY A 247 -11.49 27.05 -28.43
CA GLY A 247 -10.18 27.37 -28.98
C GLY A 247 -9.41 26.18 -29.58
N ASP A 248 -9.85 24.94 -29.34
CA ASP A 248 -9.25 23.74 -29.93
C ASP A 248 -9.57 23.58 -31.43
N TRP A 249 -8.86 22.66 -32.08
CA TRP A 249 -9.14 22.25 -33.46
C TRP A 249 -9.60 20.79 -33.51
N THR A 250 -10.53 20.51 -34.42
CA THR A 250 -11.08 19.18 -34.68
C THR A 250 -10.91 18.81 -36.15
N TYR A 251 -10.46 17.58 -36.42
CA TYR A 251 -10.26 17.07 -37.78
C TYR A 251 -10.72 15.62 -37.84
N GLU A 252 -11.49 15.24 -38.86
CA GLU A 252 -12.14 13.92 -38.99
C GLU A 252 -12.91 13.47 -37.70
N GLY A 253 -13.50 14.44 -36.99
CA GLY A 253 -14.23 14.20 -35.73
C GLY A 253 -13.37 13.95 -34.50
N LYS A 254 -12.05 14.20 -34.58
CA LYS A 254 -11.06 13.95 -33.50
C LYS A 254 -10.40 15.25 -33.07
N THR A 255 -10.13 15.40 -31.77
CA THR A 255 -9.37 16.53 -31.23
C THR A 255 -7.93 16.49 -31.75
N VAL A 256 -7.45 17.62 -32.26
CA VAL A 256 -6.07 17.76 -32.76
C VAL A 256 -5.12 17.99 -31.59
N ILE A 257 -3.98 17.30 -31.60
CA ILE A 257 -2.88 17.54 -30.64
C ILE A 257 -1.79 18.37 -31.34
N PRO A 258 -1.43 19.57 -30.81
CA PRO A 258 -0.44 20.47 -31.41
C PRO A 258 0.91 19.80 -31.72
N TYR A 259 1.67 20.36 -32.68
CA TYR A 259 2.93 19.76 -33.14
C TYR A 259 3.97 19.63 -32.02
N ARG A 260 4.02 20.60 -31.09
CA ARG A 260 4.90 20.54 -29.91
C ARG A 260 4.58 19.37 -29.00
N VAL A 261 3.30 19.19 -28.65
CA VAL A 261 2.82 18.12 -27.78
C VAL A 261 3.01 16.76 -28.45
N THR A 262 2.68 16.64 -29.74
CA THR A 262 2.94 15.45 -30.56
C THR A 262 4.43 15.11 -30.61
N LYS A 263 5.31 16.10 -30.79
CA LYS A 263 6.76 15.88 -30.81
C LYS A 263 7.30 15.42 -29.46
N TYR A 264 6.84 16.01 -28.36
CA TYR A 264 7.18 15.58 -27.00
C TYR A 264 6.73 14.13 -26.75
N LEU A 265 5.45 13.81 -27.03
CA LEU A 265 4.86 12.49 -26.86
C LEU A 265 5.65 11.39 -27.61
N VAL A 266 5.95 11.62 -28.90
CA VAL A 266 6.72 10.67 -29.72
C VAL A 266 8.16 10.51 -29.20
N THR A 267 8.81 11.61 -28.81
CA THR A 267 10.18 11.58 -28.27
C THR A 267 10.25 10.83 -26.93
N PHE A 268 9.29 11.09 -26.04
CA PHE A 268 9.17 10.48 -24.72
C PHE A 268 8.91 8.98 -24.83
N LEU A 269 7.93 8.57 -25.63
CA LEU A 269 7.62 7.15 -25.87
C LEU A 269 8.80 6.42 -26.53
N HIS A 270 9.48 7.02 -27.51
CA HIS A 270 10.69 6.41 -28.09
C HIS A 270 11.80 6.21 -27.04
N LYS A 271 12.07 7.22 -26.19
CA LYS A 271 13.03 7.10 -25.08
C LYS A 271 12.64 5.99 -24.08
N MET A 272 11.34 5.81 -23.78
CA MET A 272 10.88 4.80 -22.83
C MET A 272 10.87 3.38 -23.39
N THR A 273 10.60 3.19 -24.68
CA THR A 273 10.30 1.86 -25.25
C THR A 273 11.31 1.36 -26.27
N HIS A 274 12.26 2.20 -26.71
CA HIS A 274 13.25 1.92 -27.77
C HIS A 274 12.64 1.29 -29.04
N LEU A 275 11.38 1.64 -29.35
CA LEU A 275 10.67 1.12 -30.51
C LEU A 275 11.16 1.84 -31.78
N SER A 276 11.52 1.08 -32.81
CA SER A 276 11.86 1.65 -34.12
C SER A 276 10.68 2.40 -34.74
N SER A 277 10.98 3.33 -35.65
CA SER A 277 10.01 4.24 -36.29
C SER A 277 8.76 3.54 -36.83
N LYS A 278 8.90 2.32 -37.39
CA LYS A 278 7.76 1.49 -37.86
C LYS A 278 6.87 1.00 -36.71
N LYS A 279 7.45 0.51 -35.61
CA LYS A 279 6.66 0.06 -34.44
C LYS A 279 6.02 1.23 -33.70
N MET A 280 6.70 2.38 -33.64
CA MET A 280 6.13 3.63 -33.13
C MET A 280 4.93 4.09 -33.98
N ARG A 281 5.04 4.01 -35.30
CA ARG A 281 3.93 4.24 -36.23
C ARG A 281 2.72 3.34 -35.92
N GLU A 282 2.93 2.02 -35.90
CA GLU A 282 1.90 1.00 -35.63
C GLU A 282 1.28 1.08 -34.21
N LEU A 283 1.93 1.79 -33.29
CA LEU A 283 1.43 2.11 -31.95
C LEU A 283 0.50 3.33 -31.99
N LEU A 284 0.96 4.42 -32.60
CA LEU A 284 0.27 5.71 -32.64
C LEU A 284 -0.98 5.66 -33.53
N GLU A 285 -0.91 4.97 -34.66
CA GLU A 285 -2.05 4.74 -35.58
C GLU A 285 -3.22 3.95 -34.93
N ARG A 286 -2.99 3.33 -33.76
CA ARG A 286 -4.01 2.61 -32.97
C ARG A 286 -4.61 3.42 -31.83
N GLU A 287 -4.11 4.62 -31.56
CA GLU A 287 -4.68 5.56 -30.57
C GLU A 287 -5.14 6.87 -31.24
N GLU A 288 -4.83 7.05 -32.53
CA GLU A 288 -5.53 7.95 -33.48
C GLU A 288 -7.00 7.57 -33.75
N GLU A 289 -7.54 6.60 -33.00
CA GLU A 289 -8.97 6.36 -32.84
C GLU A 289 -9.67 7.56 -32.16
N PHE A 290 -8.98 8.27 -31.26
CA PHE A 290 -9.56 9.36 -30.45
C PHE A 290 -8.97 10.76 -30.68
N ASN A 291 -7.71 10.87 -31.12
CA ASN A 291 -7.00 12.16 -31.26
C ASN A 291 -6.21 12.21 -32.57
N PHE A 292 -6.09 13.37 -33.21
CA PHE A 292 -5.29 13.56 -34.43
C PHE A 292 -3.90 14.15 -34.10
N LEU A 293 -2.83 13.40 -34.38
CA LEU A 293 -1.46 13.74 -33.99
C LEU A 293 -0.75 14.59 -35.05
N LEU A 294 -0.77 15.92 -34.90
CA LEU A 294 -0.29 16.85 -35.92
C LEU A 294 1.21 16.67 -36.21
N GLY A 295 1.54 16.42 -37.48
CA GLY A 295 2.92 16.24 -37.95
C GLY A 295 3.62 14.94 -37.50
N LYS A 296 2.90 13.99 -36.89
CA LYS A 296 3.40 12.65 -36.45
C LYS A 296 4.35 12.01 -37.46
N ASN A 297 3.93 12.00 -38.73
CA ASN A 297 4.65 11.33 -39.81
C ASN A 297 6.06 11.87 -40.08
N ASP A 298 6.30 13.16 -39.81
CA ASP A 298 7.59 13.80 -40.04
C ASP A 298 8.46 13.84 -38.79
N ILE A 299 7.84 13.93 -37.61
CA ILE A 299 8.51 13.69 -36.32
C ILE A 299 9.13 12.28 -36.29
N LEU A 300 8.40 11.26 -36.79
CA LEU A 300 8.88 9.88 -36.92
C LEU A 300 9.97 9.69 -37.99
N LYS A 301 10.27 10.68 -38.84
CA LYS A 301 11.42 10.70 -39.76
C LYS A 301 12.61 11.47 -39.18
N GLN A 302 12.35 12.53 -38.41
CA GLN A 302 13.35 13.44 -37.84
C GLN A 302 13.98 12.93 -36.53
N THR A 303 13.33 12.00 -35.84
CA THR A 303 13.85 11.44 -34.58
C THR A 303 14.97 10.43 -34.87
N PRO A 304 16.16 10.54 -34.25
CA PRO A 304 17.24 9.59 -34.47
C PRO A 304 16.96 8.26 -33.74
N PHE A 305 16.48 7.26 -34.48
CA PHE A 305 16.39 5.87 -34.03
C PHE A 305 17.75 5.18 -34.26
N GLN A 306 18.39 4.68 -33.20
CA GLN A 306 19.63 3.88 -33.36
C GLN A 306 19.29 2.40 -33.60
N ASP A 307 19.05 2.07 -34.87
CA ASP A 307 18.91 0.70 -35.35
C ASP A 307 20.26 -0.05 -35.26
N GLY A 308 20.59 -0.58 -34.08
CA GLY A 308 21.86 -1.32 -33.88
C GLY A 308 22.02 -2.10 -32.57
N LEU A 309 21.31 -1.74 -31.50
CA LEU A 309 21.40 -2.46 -30.21
C LEU A 309 20.36 -3.59 -30.11
N LYS A 310 20.81 -4.80 -29.75
CA LYS A 310 19.92 -5.92 -29.42
C LYS A 310 19.02 -5.54 -28.22
N PRO A 311 17.72 -5.89 -28.23
CA PRO A 311 16.83 -5.56 -27.13
C PRO A 311 17.29 -6.27 -25.84
N SER A 312 17.61 -5.47 -24.81
CA SER A 312 17.68 -5.93 -23.43
C SER A 312 16.29 -6.41 -22.99
N LEU A 313 16.23 -7.42 -22.12
CA LEU A 313 15.01 -8.22 -21.87
C LEU A 313 13.96 -7.55 -20.96
N LEU A 314 13.84 -6.22 -21.01
CA LEU A 314 12.68 -5.49 -20.49
C LEU A 314 11.50 -5.60 -21.47
N ASN A 315 10.84 -6.75 -21.47
CA ASN A 315 9.66 -7.01 -22.30
C ASN A 315 8.43 -6.28 -21.73
N MET A 316 8.37 -4.96 -21.92
CA MET A 316 7.25 -4.09 -21.55
C MET A 316 6.00 -4.46 -22.38
N LYS A 317 5.22 -5.43 -21.90
CA LYS A 317 4.13 -6.09 -22.64
C LYS A 317 2.98 -5.18 -23.11
N GLN A 318 2.87 -3.93 -22.64
CA GLN A 318 1.79 -3.01 -23.05
C GLN A 318 2.26 -1.56 -23.27
N PRO A 319 2.92 -1.22 -24.40
CA PRO A 319 3.18 0.18 -24.74
C PRO A 319 1.89 0.98 -25.02
N ARG A 320 0.74 0.31 -25.23
CA ARG A 320 -0.59 0.94 -25.34
C ARG A 320 -1.05 1.59 -24.03
N SER A 321 -0.85 0.96 -22.88
CA SER A 321 -1.28 1.53 -21.59
C SER A 321 -0.45 2.76 -21.24
N LEU A 322 0.83 2.77 -21.62
CA LEU A 322 1.70 3.96 -21.59
C LEU A 322 1.17 5.09 -22.46
N LEU A 323 0.86 4.86 -23.74
CA LEU A 323 0.31 5.90 -24.62
C LEU A 323 -1.05 6.42 -24.12
N ARG A 324 -1.97 5.55 -23.68
CA ARG A 324 -3.25 5.94 -23.05
C ARG A 324 -3.05 6.79 -21.80
N ASN A 325 -2.11 6.42 -20.94
CA ASN A 325 -1.86 7.14 -19.70
C ASN A 325 -1.08 8.43 -19.94
N CYS A 326 -0.23 8.52 -20.98
CA CYS A 326 0.37 9.78 -21.42
C CYS A 326 -0.70 10.74 -21.94
N LEU A 327 -1.61 10.27 -22.81
CA LEU A 327 -2.72 11.09 -23.32
C LEU A 327 -3.63 11.56 -22.16
N LYS A 328 -4.07 10.64 -21.28
CA LYS A 328 -4.87 11.00 -20.09
C LYS A 328 -4.16 11.95 -19.12
N LYS A 329 -2.84 11.81 -18.93
CA LYS A 329 -2.01 12.74 -18.13
C LYS A 329 -1.65 14.04 -18.86
N SER A 330 -1.92 14.16 -20.18
CA SER A 330 -1.74 15.38 -20.98
C SER A 330 -3.04 16.19 -21.15
N PHE A 331 -4.16 15.69 -20.60
CA PHE A 331 -5.45 16.38 -20.41
C PHE A 331 -5.66 17.03 -19.01
N PRO A 332 -4.65 17.26 -18.13
CA PRO A 332 -4.90 17.33 -16.70
C PRO A 332 -5.54 18.65 -16.24
N VAL A 333 -6.32 18.55 -15.16
CA VAL A 333 -6.54 19.63 -14.17
C VAL A 333 -7.35 20.87 -14.60
N MET A 334 -7.52 21.20 -15.89
CA MET A 334 -8.30 22.38 -16.31
C MET A 334 -9.78 22.13 -16.71
N GLY A 335 -10.15 20.89 -17.07
CA GLY A 335 -11.53 20.56 -17.47
C GLY A 335 -12.46 20.23 -16.29
N CYS A 336 -12.07 19.29 -15.44
CA CYS A 336 -12.98 18.70 -14.45
C CYS A 336 -13.40 19.64 -13.32
N LEU A 337 -12.57 20.62 -12.92
CA LEU A 337 -12.99 21.58 -11.88
C LEU A 337 -14.17 22.43 -12.36
N ARG A 338 -14.08 23.00 -13.57
CA ARG A 338 -15.18 23.82 -14.13
C ARG A 338 -16.45 23.00 -14.37
N TYR A 339 -16.32 21.75 -14.81
CA TYR A 339 -17.48 20.88 -14.97
C TYR A 339 -18.13 20.53 -13.61
N TRP A 340 -17.34 20.35 -12.55
CA TRP A 340 -17.86 20.10 -11.21
C TRP A 340 -18.50 21.36 -10.60
N GLU A 341 -17.85 22.52 -10.69
CA GLU A 341 -18.40 23.81 -10.23
C GLU A 341 -19.67 24.24 -10.97
N GLN A 342 -19.88 23.81 -12.22
CA GLN A 342 -21.10 24.07 -12.99
C GLN A 342 -22.21 23.02 -12.83
N THR A 343 -21.91 21.81 -12.32
CA THR A 343 -22.91 20.74 -12.13
C THR A 343 -23.25 20.46 -10.67
N MET A 344 -22.39 20.87 -9.73
CA MET A 344 -22.60 20.79 -8.28
C MET A 344 -22.41 22.17 -7.66
N GLY A 345 -23.46 22.99 -7.69
CA GLY A 345 -23.49 24.24 -6.93
C GLY A 345 -23.35 23.98 -5.41
N PRO A 346 -22.90 24.98 -4.63
CA PRO A 346 -22.72 24.82 -3.18
C PRO A 346 -24.05 24.42 -2.51
N PRO A 347 -24.03 23.57 -1.47
CA PRO A 347 -25.24 23.12 -0.80
C PRO A 347 -26.01 24.31 -0.23
N SER A 348 -27.24 24.48 -0.69
CA SER A 348 -28.11 25.59 -0.31
C SER A 348 -28.40 25.55 1.18
N SER A 349 -27.97 26.59 1.90
CA SER A 349 -28.36 26.79 3.30
C SER A 349 -29.88 26.94 3.39
N PRO A 350 -30.54 26.41 4.43
CA PRO A 350 -31.98 26.54 4.58
C PRO A 350 -32.35 28.02 4.78
N SER A 351 -32.98 28.62 3.77
CA SER A 351 -33.40 30.02 3.80
C SER A 351 -34.60 30.22 4.72
N SER A 352 -34.50 31.18 5.62
CA SER A 352 -35.52 31.53 6.59
C SER A 352 -36.74 32.17 5.92
N PHE A 353 -37.87 31.48 5.95
CA PHE A 353 -39.15 32.10 5.63
C PHE A 353 -39.51 33.12 6.72
N THR A 354 -39.43 34.41 6.38
CA THR A 354 -39.97 35.52 7.17
C THR A 354 -41.21 36.05 6.47
N GLY A 355 -42.31 36.17 7.21
CA GLY A 355 -43.61 36.56 6.65
C GLY A 355 -43.88 38.08 6.69
N PRO A 356 -44.83 38.58 5.90
CA PRO A 356 -45.35 39.94 6.02
C PRO A 356 -46.34 40.07 7.21
N PRO A 357 -46.55 41.29 7.76
CA PRO A 357 -47.31 41.49 9.01
C PRO A 357 -48.77 41.92 8.83
N THR A 358 -49.57 41.79 9.92
CA THR A 358 -50.96 42.29 10.12
C THR A 358 -52.06 41.60 9.25
N SER A 359 -53.32 41.42 9.65
CA SER A 359 -54.09 41.42 10.94
C SER A 359 -55.55 40.93 10.61
N THR A 360 -56.52 40.62 11.48
CA THR A 360 -56.75 40.70 12.95
C THR A 360 -57.77 39.62 13.38
N THR A 361 -57.91 39.31 14.69
CA THR A 361 -58.96 38.46 15.34
C THR A 361 -58.97 36.95 14.98
N GLY A 362 -59.39 36.02 15.86
CA GLY A 362 -59.69 36.11 17.29
C GLY A 362 -60.37 34.84 17.87
N GLY A 363 -59.87 34.33 19.01
CA GLY A 363 -60.42 33.13 19.71
C GLY A 363 -60.05 31.77 19.08
N LEU A 364 -60.21 30.62 19.75
CA LEU A 364 -60.41 30.34 21.19
C LEU A 364 -60.12 28.83 21.44
N GLU A 365 -59.96 28.44 22.72
CA GLU A 365 -60.00 27.06 23.28
C GLU A 365 -58.82 26.05 23.05
N THR A 366 -58.18 25.74 24.18
CA THR A 366 -57.53 24.46 24.55
C THR A 366 -58.62 23.47 25.08
N PRO A 367 -58.40 22.17 25.46
CA PRO A 367 -57.16 21.57 25.98
C PRO A 367 -56.93 20.05 25.71
N CYS A 368 -56.05 19.46 26.54
CA CYS A 368 -55.70 18.03 26.72
C CYS A 368 -54.78 17.38 25.66
N SER A 369 -53.68 16.68 25.97
CA SER A 369 -53.15 15.93 27.16
C SER A 369 -53.34 14.41 27.10
N SER A 370 -52.41 13.69 27.74
CA SER A 370 -52.13 12.24 27.67
C SER A 370 -51.44 11.80 26.36
N LEU A 371 -50.44 10.90 26.39
CA LEU A 371 -49.77 10.26 27.54
C LEU A 371 -48.29 10.02 27.24
#